data_AF-A0A946IBD1-F1
#
_entry.id   AF-A0A946IBD1-F1
#
_cell.length_a   1.000
_cell.length_b   1.000
_cell.length_c   1.000
_cell.angle_alpha   90.00
_cell.angle_beta   90.00
_cell.angle_gamma   90.00
#
_symmetry.space_group_name_H-M   'P 1'
#
loop_
_entity.id
_entity.type
_entity.pdbx_description
1 polymer ?
#
loop_
_entity_poly.entity_id
_entity_poly.type
_entity_poly.pdbx_seq_one_letter_code
_entity_poly.pdbx_strand_id
1 'polypeptide(L)'
;MTKEIQPDTYTPPPILSNSPKHDQKKDYEPLEGGCTLPNLINKLLKKPLSIIHELEMKKNAGKITCLLLLIATVSFSTFGVIVGTFSWNDQIWAAPLKIVFGLLFSGFICLPSLYIFTCMGGLDAKFSTVFGMLCALIALSGLLLVGFAPVVWLFSVSSTSATFLGFLLIALWLICACFGLSLVFRSGHALGMTNTGHFAVWCLIFLLVTLQMTTTLRPIIGSEEKLVNFEEKKFFLSYWSEQMMEER
;
A
#
# COMPACT_ATOMS: atom_id res chain seq x y z
N MET A 1 -15.65 78.81 14.63
CA MET A 1 -15.66 77.96 15.85
C MET A 1 -15.66 76.52 15.35
N THR A 2 -14.46 76.05 15.02
CA THR A 2 -14.22 74.85 14.21
C THR A 2 -13.89 73.72 15.17
N LYS A 3 -14.73 72.67 15.20
CA LYS A 3 -14.55 71.53 16.10
C LYS A 3 -13.77 70.47 15.33
N GLU A 4 -12.46 70.42 15.57
CA GLU A 4 -11.55 69.39 15.04
C GLU A 4 -12.02 68.01 15.51
N ILE A 5 -12.25 67.09 14.57
CA ILE A 5 -12.62 65.69 14.83
C ILE A 5 -11.31 64.89 14.83
N GLN A 6 -10.93 64.41 16.01
CA GLN A 6 -9.77 63.54 16.24
C GLN A 6 -10.02 62.17 15.56
N PRO A 7 -9.07 61.62 14.78
CA PRO A 7 -9.23 60.30 14.19
C PRO A 7 -9.06 59.21 15.27
N ASP A 8 -10.09 58.40 15.46
CA ASP A 8 -10.04 57.22 16.33
C ASP A 8 -8.96 56.25 15.85
N THR A 9 -7.92 56.07 16.67
CA THR A 9 -6.89 55.05 16.47
C THR A 9 -7.54 53.67 16.61
N TYR A 10 -7.89 53.06 15.48
CA TYR A 10 -8.36 51.67 15.43
C TYR A 10 -7.18 50.74 15.72
N THR A 11 -6.95 50.37 16.98
CA THR A 11 -6.06 49.26 17.33
C THR A 11 -6.82 47.95 17.08
N PRO A 12 -6.37 47.07 16.17
CA PRO A 12 -7.00 45.78 15.99
C PRO A 12 -6.86 44.97 17.29
N PRO A 13 -7.88 44.19 17.69
CA PRO A 13 -7.80 43.34 18.87
C PRO A 13 -6.63 42.35 18.73
N PRO A 14 -5.93 42.01 19.84
CA PRO A 14 -4.86 41.03 19.80
C PRO A 14 -5.44 39.70 19.29
N ILE A 15 -4.92 39.23 18.15
CA ILE A 15 -5.26 37.93 17.60
C ILE A 15 -4.79 36.89 18.61
N LEU A 16 -5.72 36.37 19.41
CA LEU A 16 -5.48 35.23 20.28
C LEU A 16 -5.29 34.01 19.37
N SER A 17 -4.06 33.80 18.90
CA SER A 17 -3.65 32.61 18.14
C SER A 17 -3.54 31.40 19.08
N ASN A 18 -4.64 31.04 19.73
CA ASN A 18 -4.79 29.78 20.45
C ASN A 18 -5.70 28.84 19.63
N SER A 19 -5.27 28.52 18.42
CA SER A 19 -5.47 27.18 17.90
C SER A 19 -4.14 26.46 18.07
N PRO A 20 -4.09 25.31 18.75
CA PRO A 20 -2.94 24.44 18.59
C PRO A 20 -2.94 24.03 17.12
N LYS A 21 -2.12 24.72 16.31
CA LYS A 21 -1.60 24.11 15.10
C LYS A 21 -1.00 22.82 15.60
N HIS A 22 -1.66 21.71 15.32
CA HIS A 22 -1.09 20.41 15.55
C HIS A 22 0.16 20.39 14.68
N ASP A 23 1.30 20.74 15.28
CA ASP A 23 2.59 20.77 14.64
C ASP A 23 2.85 19.35 14.15
N GLN A 24 2.45 19.06 12.90
CA GLN A 24 2.88 17.85 12.18
C GLN A 24 4.41 17.76 12.13
N LYS A 25 5.11 18.85 12.47
CA LYS A 25 6.56 18.97 12.64
C LYS A 25 7.16 18.26 13.86
N LYS A 26 6.36 17.74 14.80
CA LYS A 26 6.90 17.13 16.05
C LYS A 26 7.07 15.62 16.05
N ASP A 27 6.74 14.91 14.97
CA ASP A 27 6.88 13.46 14.91
C ASP A 27 8.14 12.97 14.18
N TYR A 28 9.09 13.88 13.95
CA TYR A 28 10.33 13.61 13.22
C TYR A 28 11.49 13.40 14.18
N GLU A 29 11.62 12.16 14.64
CA GLU A 29 12.92 11.68 15.12
C GLU A 29 13.70 11.15 13.91
N PRO A 30 14.88 11.72 13.60
CA PRO A 30 15.83 11.11 12.66
C PRO A 30 16.06 9.63 13.03
N LEU A 31 16.57 8.82 12.10
CA LEU A 31 16.96 7.43 12.40
C LEU A 31 17.96 7.30 13.59
N GLU A 32 17.46 7.29 14.82
CA GLU A 32 18.12 6.63 15.93
C GLU A 32 18.06 5.12 15.63
N GLY A 33 19.23 4.50 15.45
CA GLY A 33 19.36 3.06 15.19
C GLY A 33 19.75 2.62 13.76
N GLY A 34 20.01 3.54 12.83
CA GLY A 34 20.57 3.22 11.51
C GLY A 34 19.65 2.47 10.53
N CYS A 35 20.09 2.28 9.29
CA CYS A 35 19.35 1.60 8.21
C CYS A 35 19.40 0.07 8.33
N THR A 36 18.88 -0.48 9.43
CA THR A 36 18.78 -1.93 9.65
C THR A 36 17.36 -2.45 9.37
N LEU A 37 17.26 -3.72 8.96
CA LEU A 37 16.00 -4.36 8.59
C LEU A 37 14.95 -4.31 9.72
N PRO A 38 15.26 -4.66 10.98
CA PRO A 38 14.27 -4.64 12.06
C PRO A 38 13.83 -3.22 12.44
N ASN A 39 14.75 -2.24 12.38
CA ASN A 39 14.42 -0.85 12.64
C ASN A 39 13.48 -0.31 11.55
N LEU A 40 13.72 -0.68 10.29
CA LEU A 40 12.87 -0.25 9.18
C LEU A 40 11.48 -0.87 9.27
N ILE A 41 11.35 -2.14 9.65
CA ILE A 41 10.04 -2.78 9.93
C ILE A 41 9.30 -2.02 11.04
N ASN A 42 9.96 -1.75 12.16
CA ASN A 42 9.37 -1.02 13.28
C ASN A 42 8.93 0.39 12.89
N LYS A 43 9.77 1.12 12.13
CA LYS A 43 9.43 2.46 11.62
C LYS A 43 8.30 2.41 10.61
N LEU A 44 8.25 1.41 9.73
CA LEU A 44 7.19 1.25 8.75
C LEU A 44 5.84 0.97 9.43
N LEU A 45 5.83 0.24 10.54
CA LEU A 45 4.61 0.01 11.32
C LEU A 45 4.20 1.21 12.18
N LYS A 46 5.16 1.88 12.83
CA LYS A 46 4.88 2.94 13.83
C LYS A 46 4.81 4.33 13.22
N LYS A 47 5.75 4.69 12.35
CA LYS A 47 5.93 6.03 11.79
C LYS A 47 6.31 5.96 10.29
N PRO A 48 5.47 5.39 9.41
CA PRO A 48 5.85 5.15 8.02
C PRO A 48 6.13 6.44 7.22
N LEU A 49 5.54 7.57 7.60
CA LEU A 49 5.81 8.87 6.98
C LEU A 49 7.27 9.34 7.19
N SER A 50 7.91 8.92 8.29
CA SER A 50 9.32 9.24 8.54
C SER A 50 10.25 8.62 7.49
N ILE A 51 9.90 7.44 6.96
CA ILE A 51 10.66 6.76 5.91
C ILE A 51 10.60 7.55 4.60
N ILE A 52 9.44 8.13 4.28
CA ILE A 52 9.28 8.92 3.06
C ILE A 52 10.07 10.22 3.13
N HIS A 53 10.11 10.86 4.30
CA HIS A 53 10.93 12.05 4.49
C HIS A 53 12.43 11.76 4.34
N GLU A 54 12.91 10.63 4.86
CA GLU A 54 14.31 10.18 4.68
C GLU A 54 14.64 9.86 3.22
N LEU A 55 13.67 9.34 2.45
CA LEU A 55 13.80 9.13 1.01
C LEU A 55 13.95 10.47 0.26
N GLU A 56 13.18 11.49 0.65
CA GLU A 56 13.25 12.83 0.07
C GLU A 56 14.58 13.54 0.38
N MET A 57 15.03 13.46 1.63
CA MET A 57 16.28 14.05 2.13
C MET A 57 17.55 13.33 1.62
N LYS A 58 17.41 12.27 0.82
CA LYS A 58 18.47 11.56 0.08
C LYS A 58 19.61 10.96 0.91
N LYS A 59 19.54 10.93 2.24
CA LYS A 59 20.66 10.49 3.08
C LYS A 59 21.03 9.01 2.88
N ASN A 60 20.09 8.15 2.44
CA ASN A 60 20.33 6.73 2.09
C ASN A 60 19.22 6.12 1.19
N ALA A 61 18.63 6.88 0.27
CA ALA A 61 17.37 6.49 -0.40
C ALA A 61 17.42 5.13 -1.12
N GLY A 62 18.54 4.80 -1.78
CA GLY A 62 18.70 3.50 -2.46
C GLY A 62 18.73 2.31 -1.50
N LYS A 63 19.41 2.44 -0.34
CA LYS A 63 19.45 1.39 0.68
C LYS A 63 18.08 1.16 1.29
N ILE A 64 17.38 2.24 1.67
CA ILE A 64 16.02 2.17 2.24
C ILE A 64 15.09 1.46 1.26
N THR A 65 15.11 1.87 -0.01
CA THR A 65 14.26 1.27 -1.05
C THR A 65 14.55 -0.22 -1.25
N CYS A 66 15.83 -0.60 -1.27
CA CYS A 66 16.24 -2.00 -1.36
C CYS A 66 15.74 -2.82 -0.15
N LEU A 67 15.87 -2.29 1.07
CA LEU A 67 15.35 -2.94 2.27
C LEU A 67 13.81 -3.05 2.25
N LEU A 68 13.10 -2.03 1.77
CA LEU A 68 11.64 -2.09 1.62
C LEU A 68 11.23 -3.18 0.63
N LEU A 69 11.93 -3.30 -0.49
CA LEU A 69 11.69 -4.36 -1.46
C LEU A 69 11.98 -5.76 -0.89
N LEU A 70 13.03 -5.88 -0.08
CA LEU A 70 13.35 -7.12 0.65
C LEU A 70 12.23 -7.45 1.64
N ILE A 71 11.79 -6.50 2.46
CA ILE A 71 10.69 -6.68 3.41
C ILE A 71 9.42 -7.12 2.68
N ALA A 72 9.06 -6.45 1.59
CA ALA A 72 7.92 -6.83 0.75
C ALA A 72 8.04 -8.27 0.26
N THR A 73 9.15 -8.61 -0.39
CA THR A 73 9.38 -9.94 -0.98
C THR A 73 9.30 -11.04 0.07
N VAL A 74 9.97 -10.86 1.22
CA VAL A 74 9.93 -11.81 2.33
C VAL A 74 8.51 -11.94 2.89
N SER A 75 7.82 -10.82 3.12
CA SER A 75 6.48 -10.83 3.71
C SER A 75 5.46 -11.53 2.81
N PHE A 76 5.47 -11.22 1.51
CA PHE A 76 4.59 -11.88 0.54
C PHE A 76 4.93 -13.35 0.33
N SER A 77 6.21 -13.70 0.38
CA SER A 77 6.64 -15.11 0.29
C SER A 77 6.14 -15.90 1.51
N THR A 78 6.34 -15.39 2.73
CA THR A 78 5.84 -16.01 3.96
C THR A 78 4.32 -16.16 3.94
N PHE A 79 3.60 -15.10 3.57
CA PHE A 79 2.14 -15.17 3.44
C PHE A 79 1.71 -16.18 2.36
N GLY A 80 2.39 -16.20 1.22
CA GLY A 80 2.08 -17.11 0.13
C GLY A 80 2.34 -18.59 0.45
N VAL A 81 3.36 -18.89 1.26
CA VAL A 81 3.57 -20.26 1.79
C VAL A 81 2.37 -20.68 2.63
N ILE A 82 1.89 -19.80 3.50
CA ILE A 82 0.73 -20.08 4.37
C ILE A 82 -0.53 -20.32 3.54
N VAL A 83 -0.77 -19.50 2.51
CA VAL A 83 -1.86 -19.74 1.55
C VAL A 83 -1.67 -21.08 0.80
N GLY A 84 -0.44 -21.39 0.42
CA GLY A 84 -0.07 -22.63 -0.27
C GLY A 84 -0.35 -23.89 0.55
N THR A 85 -0.31 -23.82 1.89
CA THR A 85 -0.63 -24.98 2.74
C THR A 85 -2.07 -25.49 2.58
N PHE A 86 -2.99 -24.69 2.05
CA PHE A 86 -4.35 -25.15 1.75
C PHE A 86 -4.38 -26.19 0.62
N SER A 87 -3.47 -26.10 -0.35
CA SER A 87 -3.52 -26.95 -1.54
C SER A 87 -2.83 -28.31 -1.36
N TRP A 88 -2.16 -28.57 -0.23
CA TRP A 88 -1.54 -29.86 0.21
C TRP A 88 -0.75 -30.69 -0.85
N ASN A 89 -0.38 -30.10 -2.00
CA ASN A 89 0.23 -30.78 -3.14
C ASN A 89 1.60 -30.14 -3.51
N ASP A 90 2.34 -30.70 -4.47
CA ASP A 90 3.66 -30.21 -4.96
C ASP A 90 3.68 -28.73 -5.46
N GLN A 91 2.55 -28.04 -5.45
CA GLN A 91 2.38 -26.63 -5.83
C GLN A 91 2.59 -25.61 -4.69
N ILE A 92 3.01 -26.03 -3.48
CA ILE A 92 3.26 -25.11 -2.35
C ILE A 92 4.21 -23.96 -2.72
N TRP A 93 5.15 -24.19 -3.65
CA TRP A 93 6.06 -23.15 -4.15
C TRP A 93 5.45 -22.22 -5.21
N ALA A 94 4.44 -22.68 -5.96
CA ALA A 94 3.83 -21.89 -7.02
C ALA A 94 2.99 -20.73 -6.46
N ALA A 95 2.30 -20.92 -5.34
CA ALA A 95 1.48 -19.89 -4.69
C ALA A 95 2.28 -18.65 -4.22
N PRO A 96 3.35 -18.77 -3.42
CA PRO A 96 4.17 -17.62 -3.01
C PRO A 96 4.85 -16.94 -4.20
N LEU A 97 5.34 -17.70 -5.17
CA LEU A 97 5.94 -17.12 -6.37
C LEU A 97 4.94 -16.27 -7.16
N LYS A 98 3.71 -16.76 -7.35
CA LYS A 98 2.62 -16.03 -8.02
C LYS A 98 2.27 -14.74 -7.28
N ILE A 99 2.14 -14.77 -5.95
CA ILE A 99 1.78 -13.59 -5.14
C ILE A 99 2.88 -12.53 -5.20
N VAL A 100 4.13 -12.92 -4.96
CA VAL A 100 5.29 -12.01 -5.04
C VAL A 100 5.39 -11.40 -6.43
N PHE A 101 5.33 -12.23 -7.48
CA PHE A 101 5.44 -11.77 -8.85
C PHE A 101 4.28 -10.84 -9.22
N GLY A 102 3.04 -11.23 -8.91
CA GLY A 102 1.85 -10.45 -9.23
C GLY A 102 1.89 -9.04 -8.63
N LEU A 103 2.26 -8.90 -7.36
CA LEU A 103 2.31 -7.60 -6.68
C LEU A 103 3.51 -6.75 -7.09
N LEU A 104 4.71 -7.34 -7.23
CA LEU A 104 5.88 -6.60 -7.68
C LEU A 104 5.74 -6.12 -9.13
N PHE A 105 5.19 -6.98 -10.00
CA PHE A 105 4.94 -6.65 -11.39
C PHE A 105 3.84 -5.59 -11.54
N SER A 106 2.76 -5.70 -10.75
CA SER A 106 1.72 -4.65 -10.68
C SER A 106 2.31 -3.30 -10.27
N GLY A 107 3.16 -3.31 -9.24
CA GLY A 107 3.89 -2.11 -8.81
C GLY A 107 4.73 -1.53 -9.94
N PHE A 108 5.52 -2.36 -10.61
CA PHE A 108 6.40 -1.93 -11.69
C PHE A 108 5.63 -1.27 -12.86
N ILE A 109 4.51 -1.86 -13.30
CA ILE A 109 3.67 -1.30 -14.35
C ILE A 109 2.97 -0.01 -13.89
N CYS A 110 2.59 0.07 -12.61
CA CYS A 110 1.93 1.26 -12.07
C CYS A 110 2.90 2.40 -11.76
N LEU A 111 4.21 2.15 -11.68
CA LEU A 111 5.23 3.15 -11.37
C LEU A 111 5.23 4.38 -12.30
N PRO A 112 5.25 4.25 -13.64
CA PRO A 112 5.20 5.42 -14.53
C PRO A 112 3.91 6.24 -14.32
N SER A 113 2.77 5.57 -14.13
CA SER A 113 1.51 6.27 -13.86
C SER A 113 1.55 7.03 -12.53
N LEU A 114 2.10 6.41 -11.47
CA LEU A 114 2.24 7.05 -10.16
C LEU A 114 3.05 8.34 -10.27
N TYR A 115 4.15 8.31 -11.01
CA TYR A 115 4.98 9.49 -11.24
C TYR A 115 4.20 10.61 -11.91
N ILE A 116 3.47 10.31 -12.99
CA ILE A 116 2.65 11.31 -13.71
C ILE A 116 1.58 11.90 -12.79
N PHE A 117 0.81 11.07 -12.08
CA PHE A 117 -0.24 11.55 -11.17
C PHE A 117 0.31 12.31 -9.97
N THR A 118 1.53 11.98 -9.52
CA THR A 118 2.24 12.73 -8.47
C THR A 118 2.58 14.14 -8.97
N CYS A 119 3.15 14.27 -10.17
CA CYS A 119 3.45 15.56 -10.80
C CYS A 119 2.18 16.38 -11.07
N MET A 120 1.11 15.75 -11.58
CA MET A 120 -0.20 16.39 -11.77
C MET A 120 -0.84 16.85 -10.45
N GLY A 121 -0.58 16.14 -9.35
CA GLY A 121 -0.99 16.53 -8.00
C GLY A 121 -0.26 17.77 -7.46
N GLY A 122 0.68 18.33 -8.23
CA GLY A 122 1.47 19.51 -7.87
C GLY A 122 2.72 19.20 -7.05
N LEU A 123 3.09 17.93 -6.90
CA LEU A 123 4.33 17.55 -6.22
C LEU A 123 5.52 17.57 -7.18
N ASP A 124 6.54 18.37 -6.84
CA ASP A 124 7.85 18.29 -7.48
C ASP A 124 8.71 17.20 -6.82
N ALA A 125 8.23 15.96 -6.89
CA ALA A 125 8.88 14.82 -6.26
C ALA A 125 9.88 14.14 -7.20
N LYS A 126 11.08 13.85 -6.67
CA LYS A 126 12.10 13.06 -7.39
C LYS A 126 11.57 11.66 -7.67
N PHE A 127 11.94 11.09 -8.82
CA PHE A 127 11.59 9.71 -9.19
C PHE A 127 11.96 8.68 -8.11
N SER A 128 13.11 8.84 -7.45
CA SER A 128 13.53 7.96 -6.34
C SER A 128 12.59 8.01 -5.14
N THR A 129 11.99 9.17 -4.83
CA THR A 129 11.02 9.30 -3.74
C THR A 129 9.72 8.62 -4.12
N VAL A 130 9.26 8.80 -5.35
CA VAL A 130 8.06 8.15 -5.88
C VAL A 130 8.19 6.64 -5.89
N PHE A 131 9.33 6.12 -6.36
CA PHE A 131 9.63 4.69 -6.31
C PHE A 131 9.70 4.17 -4.87
N GLY A 132 10.35 4.91 -3.96
CA GLY A 132 10.41 4.54 -2.55
C GLY A 132 9.03 4.55 -1.86
N MET A 133 8.14 5.49 -2.20
CA MET A 133 6.74 5.51 -1.74
C MET A 133 5.97 4.26 -2.20
N LEU A 134 6.15 3.86 -3.45
CA LEU A 134 5.56 2.63 -3.98
C LEU A 134 6.11 1.39 -3.25
N CYS A 135 7.43 1.30 -3.05
CA CYS A 135 8.03 0.22 -2.28
C CYS A 135 7.52 0.18 -0.84
N ALA A 136 7.31 1.34 -0.20
CA ALA A 136 6.76 1.44 1.15
C ALA A 136 5.30 0.96 1.22
N LEU A 137 4.47 1.32 0.23
CA LEU A 137 3.11 0.80 0.09
C LEU A 137 3.09 -0.72 0.02
N ILE A 138 3.91 -1.28 -0.87
CA ILE A 138 3.96 -2.71 -1.14
C ILE A 138 4.50 -3.46 0.10
N ALA A 139 5.55 -2.93 0.74
CA ALA A 139 6.12 -3.49 1.96
C ALA A 139 5.14 -3.46 3.14
N LEU A 140 4.45 -2.33 3.35
CA LEU A 140 3.47 -2.20 4.44
C LEU A 140 2.29 -3.16 4.21
N SER A 141 1.79 -3.25 2.98
CA SER A 141 0.72 -4.18 2.62
C SER A 141 1.12 -5.63 2.90
N GLY A 142 2.33 -6.03 2.52
CA GLY A 142 2.86 -7.37 2.78
C GLY A 142 3.01 -7.68 4.27
N LEU A 143 3.49 -6.71 5.05
CA LEU A 143 3.67 -6.87 6.49
C LEU A 143 2.34 -7.01 7.23
N LEU A 144 1.31 -6.27 6.80
CA LEU A 144 -0.05 -6.44 7.31
C LEU A 144 -0.64 -7.81 6.95
N LEU A 145 -0.42 -8.29 5.73
CA LEU A 145 -0.81 -9.64 5.30
C LEU A 145 -0.16 -10.73 6.16
N VAL A 146 1.13 -10.59 6.47
CA VAL A 146 1.82 -11.49 7.43
C VAL A 146 1.14 -11.46 8.80
N GLY A 147 0.71 -10.29 9.27
CA GLY A 147 -0.07 -10.15 10.52
C GLY A 147 -1.39 -10.92 10.51
N PHE A 148 -2.05 -11.04 9.35
CA PHE A 148 -3.27 -11.83 9.18
C PHE A 148 -3.02 -13.30 8.81
N ALA A 149 -1.77 -13.72 8.64
CA ALA A 149 -1.46 -15.07 8.21
C ALA A 149 -1.96 -16.17 9.17
N PRO A 150 -1.91 -16.02 10.51
CA PRO A 150 -2.51 -16.99 11.42
C PRO A 150 -4.02 -17.17 11.23
N VAL A 151 -4.73 -16.09 10.87
CA VAL A 151 -6.17 -16.11 10.58
C VAL A 151 -6.43 -16.93 9.32
N VAL A 152 -5.68 -16.66 8.25
CA VAL A 152 -5.78 -17.41 6.99
C VAL A 152 -5.47 -18.89 7.20
N TRP A 153 -4.42 -19.20 7.97
CA TRP A 153 -4.04 -20.57 8.29
C TRP A 153 -5.14 -21.32 9.07
N LEU A 154 -5.73 -20.68 10.09
CA LEU A 154 -6.82 -21.26 10.87
C LEU A 154 -8.01 -21.64 9.97
N PHE A 155 -8.44 -20.72 9.11
CA PHE A 155 -9.54 -20.97 8.18
C PHE A 155 -9.19 -21.98 7.09
N SER A 156 -7.93 -22.02 6.66
CA SER A 156 -7.42 -23.05 5.75
C SER A 156 -7.50 -24.45 6.34
N VAL A 157 -7.36 -24.62 7.66
CA VAL A 157 -7.50 -25.93 8.33
C VAL A 157 -8.96 -26.25 8.64
N SER A 158 -9.79 -25.21 8.87
CA SER A 158 -11.16 -25.38 9.36
C SER A 158 -12.23 -25.45 8.25
N SER A 159 -11.89 -25.06 7.02
CA SER A 159 -12.82 -25.02 5.88
C SER A 159 -12.28 -25.85 4.71
N THR A 160 -13.17 -26.54 4.00
CA THR A 160 -12.85 -27.25 2.75
C THR A 160 -13.25 -26.45 1.49
N SER A 161 -14.02 -25.36 1.63
CA SER A 161 -14.43 -24.52 0.49
C SER A 161 -13.32 -23.56 0.08
N ALA A 162 -12.83 -23.74 -1.14
CA ALA A 162 -11.89 -22.85 -1.81
C ALA A 162 -12.48 -21.44 -2.03
N THR A 163 -13.78 -21.38 -2.32
CA THR A 163 -14.52 -20.12 -2.57
C THR A 163 -14.51 -19.24 -1.34
N PHE A 164 -14.86 -19.80 -0.16
CA PHE A 164 -14.82 -19.08 1.10
C PHE A 164 -13.41 -18.55 1.41
N LEU A 165 -12.39 -19.40 1.26
CA LEU A 165 -11.01 -19.01 1.55
C LEU A 165 -10.53 -17.90 0.59
N GLY A 166 -10.85 -17.99 -0.70
CA GLY A 166 -10.46 -16.96 -1.66
C GLY A 166 -11.16 -15.61 -1.40
N PHE A 167 -12.44 -15.58 -1.02
CA PHE A 167 -13.11 -14.34 -0.58
C PHE A 167 -12.45 -13.74 0.67
N LEU A 168 -12.08 -14.57 1.65
CA LEU A 168 -11.34 -14.13 2.83
C LEU A 168 -10.01 -13.47 2.43
N LEU A 169 -9.25 -14.10 1.53
CA LEU A 169 -7.99 -13.55 1.01
C LEU A 169 -8.20 -12.20 0.31
N ILE A 170 -9.22 -12.08 -0.53
CA ILE A 170 -9.54 -10.83 -1.23
C ILE A 170 -9.91 -9.72 -0.23
N ALA A 171 -10.74 -10.05 0.78
CA ALA A 171 -11.12 -9.09 1.81
C ALA A 171 -9.91 -8.62 2.63
N LEU A 172 -9.05 -9.55 3.08
CA LEU A 172 -7.83 -9.23 3.81
C LEU A 172 -6.85 -8.42 2.96
N TRP A 173 -6.68 -8.80 1.69
CA TRP A 173 -5.86 -8.07 0.74
C TRP A 173 -6.37 -6.63 0.54
N LEU A 174 -7.69 -6.45 0.38
CA LEU A 174 -8.30 -5.14 0.22
C LEU A 174 -8.05 -4.24 1.44
N ILE A 175 -8.21 -4.79 2.65
CA ILE A 175 -7.91 -4.06 3.90
C ILE A 175 -6.43 -3.64 3.92
N CYS A 176 -5.52 -4.57 3.65
CA CYS A 176 -4.07 -4.29 3.66
C CYS A 176 -3.66 -3.26 2.60
N ALA A 177 -4.21 -3.37 1.39
CA ALA A 177 -3.97 -2.44 0.29
C ALA A 177 -4.51 -1.04 0.61
N CYS A 178 -5.69 -0.93 1.23
CA CYS A 178 -6.25 0.34 1.69
C CYS A 178 -5.34 1.03 2.71
N PHE A 179 -4.76 0.29 3.67
CA PHE A 179 -3.78 0.85 4.61
C PHE A 179 -2.48 1.27 3.91
N GLY A 180 -1.97 0.46 2.98
CA GLY A 180 -0.80 0.80 2.15
C GLY A 180 -1.02 2.06 1.29
N LEU A 181 -2.20 2.21 0.69
CA LEU A 181 -2.58 3.38 -0.10
C LEU A 181 -2.81 4.62 0.78
N SER A 182 -3.37 4.44 1.97
CA SER A 182 -3.52 5.52 2.95
C SER A 182 -2.16 6.10 3.33
N LEU A 183 -1.10 5.28 3.43
CA LEU A 183 0.27 5.76 3.60
C LEU A 183 0.69 6.65 2.44
N VAL A 184 0.53 6.19 1.20
CA VAL A 184 0.95 6.94 0.01
C VAL A 184 0.17 8.25 -0.13
N PHE A 185 -1.12 8.26 0.18
CA PHE A 185 -1.96 9.45 0.24
C PHE A 185 -1.47 10.47 1.29
N ARG A 186 -1.22 10.00 2.52
CA ARG A 186 -0.67 10.84 3.60
C ARG A 186 0.73 11.35 3.25
N SER A 187 1.53 10.55 2.56
CA SER A 187 2.87 10.92 2.10
C SER A 187 2.80 12.03 1.06
N GLY A 188 1.89 11.92 0.10
CA GLY A 188 1.66 12.97 -0.89
C GLY A 188 1.25 14.29 -0.22
N HIS A 189 0.32 14.24 0.73
CA HIS A 189 -0.09 15.42 1.48
C HIS A 189 1.06 16.02 2.31
N ALA A 190 1.88 15.19 2.96
CA ALA A 190 3.03 15.65 3.73
C ALA A 190 4.12 16.31 2.87
N LEU A 191 4.24 15.90 1.60
CA LEU A 191 5.15 16.49 0.61
C LEU A 191 4.60 17.78 -0.04
N GLY A 192 3.38 18.21 0.32
CA GLY A 192 2.77 19.45 -0.19
C GLY A 192 1.86 19.27 -1.41
N MET A 193 1.27 18.08 -1.60
CA MET A 193 0.32 17.83 -2.69
C MET A 193 -0.90 18.74 -2.56
N THR A 194 -1.17 19.53 -3.59
CA THR A 194 -2.27 20.51 -3.61
C THR A 194 -3.56 19.93 -4.17
N ASN A 195 -3.45 18.99 -5.13
CA ASN A 195 -4.61 18.42 -5.81
C ASN A 195 -4.71 16.90 -5.57
N THR A 196 -5.44 16.54 -4.51
CA THR A 196 -5.55 15.15 -4.04
C THR A 196 -6.49 14.29 -4.87
N GLY A 197 -7.33 14.88 -5.74
CA GLY A 197 -8.29 14.15 -6.55
C GLY A 197 -7.62 13.25 -7.60
N HIS A 198 -6.66 13.78 -8.36
CA HIS A 198 -5.90 13.01 -9.35
C HIS A 198 -5.14 11.85 -8.72
N PHE A 199 -4.61 12.08 -7.52
CA PHE A 199 -3.89 11.05 -6.78
C PHE A 199 -4.81 9.96 -6.23
N ALA A 200 -6.02 10.32 -5.78
CA ALA A 200 -7.04 9.35 -5.38
C ALA A 200 -7.48 8.46 -6.55
N VAL A 201 -7.61 9.03 -7.76
CA VAL A 201 -7.88 8.25 -8.98
C VAL A 201 -6.76 7.25 -9.26
N TRP A 202 -5.50 7.64 -9.08
CA TRP A 202 -4.38 6.70 -9.20
C TRP A 202 -4.47 5.55 -8.18
N CYS A 203 -4.80 5.85 -6.93
CA CYS A 203 -5.00 4.82 -5.90
C CYS A 203 -6.07 3.80 -6.31
N LEU A 204 -7.17 4.27 -6.90
CA LEU A 204 -8.23 3.41 -7.42
C LEU A 204 -7.74 2.53 -8.59
N ILE A 205 -7.00 3.12 -9.55
CA ILE A 205 -6.41 2.37 -10.67
C ILE A 205 -5.46 1.29 -10.15
N PHE A 206 -4.60 1.62 -9.18
CA PHE A 206 -3.67 0.68 -8.58
C PHE A 206 -4.42 -0.51 -7.93
N LEU A 207 -5.51 -0.26 -7.19
CA LEU A 207 -6.36 -1.32 -6.64
C LEU A 207 -6.96 -2.21 -7.74
N LEU A 208 -7.46 -1.62 -8.82
CA LEU A 208 -8.05 -2.38 -9.91
C LEU A 208 -7.02 -3.25 -10.64
N VAL A 209 -5.82 -2.72 -10.90
CA VAL A 209 -4.73 -3.46 -11.56
C VAL A 209 -4.25 -4.63 -10.70
N THR A 210 -4.03 -4.39 -9.40
CA THR A 210 -3.58 -5.43 -8.47
C THR A 210 -4.65 -6.50 -8.25
N LEU A 211 -5.93 -6.12 -8.17
CA LEU A 211 -7.05 -7.06 -8.13
C LEU A 211 -7.12 -7.90 -9.41
N GLN A 212 -6.97 -7.26 -10.58
CA GLN A 212 -6.96 -7.95 -11.88
C GLN A 212 -5.79 -8.96 -11.98
N MET A 213 -4.60 -8.57 -11.52
CA MET A 213 -3.43 -9.47 -11.52
C MET A 213 -3.63 -10.68 -10.60
N THR A 214 -4.41 -10.53 -9.52
CA THR A 214 -4.77 -11.65 -8.64
C THR A 214 -5.68 -12.67 -9.34
N THR A 215 -6.52 -12.21 -10.28
CA THR A 215 -7.40 -13.10 -11.08
C THR A 215 -6.76 -13.71 -12.32
N THR A 216 -5.77 -13.02 -12.91
CA THR A 216 -5.09 -13.48 -14.13
C THR A 216 -4.20 -14.71 -13.85
N LEU A 217 -3.83 -14.94 -12.58
CA LEU A 217 -2.96 -16.04 -12.14
C LEU A 217 -3.71 -17.32 -11.75
N ARG A 218 -4.93 -17.53 -12.28
CA ARG A 218 -5.82 -18.65 -11.90
C ARG A 218 -5.18 -20.04 -12.21
N PRO A 219 -5.32 -21.06 -11.32
CA PRO A 219 -5.76 -21.00 -9.92
C PRO A 219 -4.57 -20.74 -8.96
N ILE A 220 -4.79 -19.89 -7.95
CA ILE A 220 -3.90 -19.81 -6.76
C ILE A 220 -4.35 -20.85 -5.71
N ILE A 221 -5.61 -21.26 -5.77
CA ILE A 221 -6.22 -22.30 -4.95
C ILE A 221 -6.96 -23.24 -5.92
N GLY A 222 -6.64 -24.53 -5.89
CA GLY A 222 -7.25 -25.55 -6.74
C GLY A 222 -6.23 -26.28 -7.63
N SER A 223 -6.47 -27.58 -7.82
CA SER A 223 -5.68 -28.48 -8.65
C SER A 223 -5.91 -28.20 -10.14
N GLU A 224 -5.19 -27.24 -10.71
CA GLU A 224 -4.94 -27.27 -12.15
C GLU A 224 -3.44 -27.29 -12.45
N GLU A 225 -3.05 -28.22 -13.32
CA GLU A 225 -1.68 -28.47 -13.75
C GLU A 225 -1.11 -27.35 -14.66
N LYS A 226 -1.94 -26.41 -15.11
CA LYS A 226 -1.52 -25.28 -15.96
C LYS A 226 -1.08 -24.09 -15.12
N LEU A 227 0.23 -23.79 -15.15
CA LEU A 227 0.85 -22.63 -14.48
C LEU A 227 0.36 -21.27 -15.00
N VAL A 228 -0.20 -21.21 -16.22
CA VAL A 228 -0.79 -20.00 -16.81
C VAL A 228 -1.96 -20.40 -17.71
N ASN A 229 -3.19 -20.09 -17.31
CA ASN A 229 -4.37 -20.40 -18.12
C ASN A 229 -4.83 -19.14 -18.88
N PHE A 230 -4.28 -18.91 -20.08
CA PHE A 230 -4.65 -17.79 -20.97
C PHE A 230 -5.97 -18.03 -21.73
N GLU A 231 -6.58 -19.22 -21.60
CA GLU A 231 -7.76 -19.63 -22.40
C GLU A 231 -9.09 -19.04 -21.89
N GLU A 232 -9.23 -18.70 -20.60
CA GLU A 232 -10.42 -18.03 -20.07
C GLU A 232 -10.08 -16.64 -19.52
N LYS A 233 -10.13 -15.61 -20.38
CA LYS A 233 -10.06 -14.20 -19.95
C LYS A 233 -11.38 -13.79 -19.28
N LYS A 234 -11.57 -14.12 -18.01
CA LYS A 234 -12.75 -13.72 -17.21
C LYS A 234 -12.41 -12.54 -16.29
N PHE A 235 -13.31 -11.55 -16.27
CA PHE A 235 -13.25 -10.43 -15.33
C PHE A 235 -13.51 -10.94 -13.89
N PHE A 236 -12.91 -10.31 -12.86
CA PHE A 236 -13.00 -10.74 -11.46
C PHE A 236 -14.44 -11.01 -11.00
N LEU A 237 -15.37 -10.08 -11.31
CA LEU A 237 -16.78 -10.21 -10.93
C LEU A 237 -17.47 -11.39 -11.63
N SER A 238 -17.11 -11.67 -12.90
CA SER A 238 -17.67 -12.81 -13.64
C SER A 238 -17.25 -14.13 -13.01
N TYR A 239 -15.97 -14.25 -12.63
CA TYR A 239 -15.46 -15.46 -11.99
C TYR A 239 -16.15 -15.76 -10.66
N TRP A 240 -16.18 -14.77 -9.76
CA TRP A 240 -16.79 -14.96 -8.45
C TRP A 240 -18.30 -15.14 -8.53
N SER A 241 -18.96 -14.51 -9.51
CA SER A 241 -20.38 -14.75 -9.78
C SER A 241 -20.65 -16.16 -10.28
N GLU A 242 -19.81 -16.71 -11.17
CA GLU A 242 -19.95 -18.07 -11.69
C GLU A 242 -19.74 -19.12 -10.59
N GLN A 243 -18.69 -18.97 -9.76
CA GLN A 243 -18.43 -19.89 -8.65
C GLN A 243 -19.57 -19.91 -7.62
N MET A 244 -20.18 -18.75 -7.32
CA MET A 244 -21.36 -18.67 -6.43
C MET A 244 -22.61 -19.35 -7.01
N MET A 245 -22.70 -19.47 -8.34
CA MET A 245 -23.80 -20.16 -9.02
C MET A 245 -23.58 -21.67 -9.11
N GLU A 246 -22.32 -22.10 -9.10
CA GLU A 246 -21.90 -23.50 -9.21
C GLU A 246 -21.88 -24.22 -7.85
N GLU A 247 -21.72 -23.49 -6.74
CA GLU A 247 -21.84 -24.03 -5.36
C GLU A 247 -23.29 -24.12 -4.83
N ARG A 248 -24.32 -23.76 -5.63
CA ARG A 248 -25.75 -23.88 -5.26
C ARG A 248 -26.37 -25.15 -5.82
#